data_AF-A0A959G7Y8-F1
#
_entry.id   AF-A0A959G7Y8-F1
#
_cell.length_a   1.000
_cell.length_b   1.000
_cell.length_c   1.000
_cell.angle_alpha   90.00
_cell.angle_beta   90.00
_cell.angle_gamma   90.00
#
_symmetry.space_group_name_H-M   'P 1'
#
loop_
_entity.id
_entity.type
_entity.pdbx_description
1 polymer ?
#
loop_
_entity_poly.entity_id
_entity_poly.type
_entity_poly.pdbx_seq_one_letter_code
_entity_poly.pdbx_strand_id
1 'polypeptide(L)'
;MDFVAGQIKNAGEITAKKMFGEYGIYANEKLFGLICDNQLFIKPTNSGKEFIGNVVEAPPYEGAKPCFLIEEKIEDSAWLSELVRISVAELPAPKPKKKK
;
A
#
# COMPACT_ATOMS: atom_id res chain seq x y z
N MET A 1 -5.58 9.89 -5.74
CA MET A 1 -4.15 9.53 -5.83
C MET A 1 -3.29 10.45 -4.99
N ASP A 2 -3.30 11.75 -5.28
CA ASP A 2 -2.56 12.76 -4.51
C ASP A 2 -2.90 12.73 -3.00
N PHE A 3 -4.17 12.50 -2.66
CA PHE A 3 -4.62 12.37 -1.27
C PHE A 3 -3.84 11.30 -0.50
N VAL A 4 -3.85 10.04 -0.95
CA VAL A 4 -3.19 8.93 -0.23
C VAL A 4 -1.68 9.15 -0.13
N ALA A 5 -1.04 9.59 -1.21
CA ALA A 5 0.39 9.88 -1.20
C ALA A 5 0.73 11.03 -0.24
N GLY A 6 -0.13 12.06 -0.15
CA GLY A 6 0.04 13.17 0.79
C GLY A 6 -0.24 12.83 2.25
N GLN A 7 -1.11 11.83 2.50
CA GLN A 7 -1.36 11.30 3.85
C GLN A 7 -0.17 10.50 4.38
N ILE A 8 0.57 9.80 3.51
CA ILE A 8 1.70 8.98 3.92
C ILE A 8 2.94 9.85 4.09
N LYS A 9 3.35 10.05 5.33
CA LYS A 9 4.53 10.83 5.70
C LYS A 9 5.60 9.94 6.31
N ASN A 10 6.86 10.28 6.04
CA ASN A 10 8.02 9.60 6.62
C ASN A 10 8.08 8.08 6.37
N ALA A 11 7.39 7.55 5.36
CA ALA A 11 7.48 6.15 4.93
C ALA A 11 8.43 5.96 3.72
N GLY A 12 9.25 6.98 3.44
CA GLY A 12 10.14 7.07 2.29
C GLY A 12 9.51 7.78 1.09
N GLU A 13 10.08 7.55 -0.09
CA GLU A 13 9.58 8.15 -1.33
C GLU A 13 8.33 7.39 -1.80
N ILE A 14 7.17 8.04 -1.71
CA ILE A 14 5.89 7.49 -2.17
C ILE A 14 5.69 7.86 -3.63
N THR A 15 5.54 6.84 -4.48
CA THR A 15 5.26 7.02 -5.90
C THR A 15 4.05 6.20 -6.31
N ALA A 16 3.25 6.75 -7.22
CA ALA A 16 2.10 6.09 -7.79
C ALA A 16 2.36 5.80 -9.26
N LYS A 17 2.10 4.57 -9.71
CA LYS A 17 2.20 4.20 -11.13
C LYS A 17 0.88 3.61 -11.60
N LYS A 18 0.34 4.18 -12.68
CA LYS A 18 -0.84 3.64 -13.34
C LYS A 18 -0.49 2.30 -14.01
N MET A 19 -1.29 1.27 -13.78
CA MET A 19 -1.13 -0.06 -14.34
C MET A 19 -2.49 -0.62 -14.74
N PHE A 20 -2.67 -0.95 -16.03
CA PHE A 20 -3.88 -1.63 -16.56
C PHE A 20 -5.24 -1.02 -16.18
N GLY A 21 -5.31 0.29 -15.91
CA GLY A 21 -6.55 1.00 -15.56
C GLY A 21 -6.63 1.39 -14.09
N GLU A 22 -5.91 0.66 -13.24
CA GLU A 22 -5.79 0.91 -11.81
C GLU A 22 -4.45 1.60 -11.51
N TYR A 23 -4.13 1.76 -10.23
CA TYR A 23 -2.85 2.32 -9.84
C TYR A 23 -2.15 1.50 -8.75
N GLY A 24 -0.86 1.22 -8.93
CA GLY A 24 0.00 0.71 -7.87
C GLY A 24 0.68 1.84 -7.09
N ILE A 25 0.71 1.71 -5.75
CA ILE A 25 1.46 2.61 -4.86
C ILE A 25 2.73 1.92 -4.38
N TYR A 26 3.82 2.68 -4.48
CA TYR A 26 5.16 2.26 -4.15
C TYR A 26 5.73 3.13 -3.05
N ALA A 27 6.49 2.53 -2.14
CA ALA A 27 7.28 3.22 -1.14
C ALA A 27 8.73 2.77 -1.31
N ASN A 28 9.65 3.70 -1.60
CA ASN A 28 11.05 3.38 -1.93
C ASN A 28 11.13 2.28 -3.01
N GLU A 29 10.35 2.44 -4.09
CA GLU A 29 10.28 1.49 -5.20
C GLU A 29 9.67 0.11 -4.89
N LYS A 30 9.24 -0.13 -3.65
CA LYS A 30 8.52 -1.36 -3.24
C LYS A 30 7.03 -1.18 -3.42
N LEU A 31 6.40 -2.05 -4.22
CA LEU A 31 4.93 -2.10 -4.35
C LEU A 31 4.33 -2.61 -3.04
N PHE A 32 3.66 -1.72 -2.30
CA PHE A 32 3.02 -2.06 -1.04
C PHE A 32 1.50 -2.04 -1.11
N GLY A 33 0.92 -1.34 -2.08
CA GLY A 33 -0.53 -1.27 -2.24
C GLY A 33 -1.00 -0.94 -3.66
N LEU A 34 -2.31 -1.00 -3.85
CA LEU A 34 -3.04 -0.75 -5.08
C LEU A 34 -4.21 0.19 -4.77
N ILE A 35 -4.59 1.02 -5.72
CA ILE A 35 -5.82 1.81 -5.68
C ILE A 35 -6.70 1.36 -6.84
N CYS A 36 -7.83 0.76 -6.50
CA CYS A 36 -8.84 0.23 -7.42
C CYS A 36 -10.19 0.76 -6.96
N ASP A 37 -11.05 1.20 -7.88
CA ASP A 37 -12.38 1.78 -7.56
C ASP A 37 -12.37 2.84 -6.44
N ASN A 38 -11.31 3.66 -6.39
CA ASN A 38 -11.11 4.69 -5.37
C ASN A 38 -10.96 4.16 -3.93
N GLN A 39 -10.73 2.86 -3.76
CA GLN A 39 -10.41 2.18 -2.51
C GLN A 39 -8.92 1.84 -2.45
N LEU A 40 -8.34 1.87 -1.25
CA LEU A 40 -6.93 1.55 -1.02
C LEU A 40 -6.80 0.09 -0.57
N PHE A 41 -5.99 -0.67 -1.30
CA PHE A 41 -5.67 -2.05 -1.00
C PHE A 41 -4.19 -2.15 -0.63
N ILE A 42 -3.89 -2.65 0.58
CA ILE A 42 -2.52 -2.91 1.02
C ILE A 42 -2.23 -4.40 0.92
N LYS A 43 -1.02 -4.77 0.53
CA LYS A 43 -0.62 -6.18 0.49
C LYS A 43 -0.81 -6.85 1.86
N PRO A 44 -1.27 -8.11 1.88
CA PRO A 44 -1.44 -8.82 3.13
C PRO A 44 -0.07 -9.16 3.72
N THR A 45 0.36 -8.36 4.71
CA THR A 45 1.58 -8.57 5.50
C THR A 45 1.18 -9.00 6.91
N ASN A 46 2.01 -9.81 7.57
CA ASN A 46 1.74 -10.22 8.95
C ASN A 46 1.76 -9.00 9.88
N SER A 47 2.78 -8.16 9.75
CA SER A 47 2.93 -6.92 10.52
C SER A 47 1.75 -5.96 10.31
N GLY A 48 1.28 -5.83 9.06
CA GLY A 48 0.10 -5.02 8.75
C GLY A 48 -1.17 -5.58 9.37
N LYS A 49 -1.35 -6.90 9.33
CA LYS A 49 -2.51 -7.57 9.94
C LYS A 49 -2.55 -7.35 11.45
N GLU A 50 -1.42 -7.51 12.14
CA GLU A 50 -1.34 -7.31 13.58
C GLU A 50 -1.60 -5.85 13.98
N PHE A 51 -1.11 -4.89 13.20
CA PHE A 51 -1.32 -3.47 13.45
C PHE A 51 -2.77 -3.02 13.21
N ILE A 52 -3.41 -3.51 12.15
CA ILE A 52 -4.82 -3.24 11.86
C ILE A 52 -5.71 -3.96 12.89
N GLY A 53 -5.28 -5.15 13.33
CA GLY A 53 -6.04 -6.04 14.21
C GLY A 53 -7.18 -6.71 13.45
N ASN A 54 -8.29 -5.99 13.25
CA ASN A 54 -9.48 -6.51 12.59
C ASN A 54 -9.53 -6.07 11.13
N VAL A 55 -8.68 -6.69 10.30
CA VAL A 55 -8.52 -6.31 8.89
C VAL A 55 -9.64 -6.84 8.01
N VAL A 56 -10.10 -6.01 7.08
CA VAL A 56 -11.01 -6.41 6.02
C VAL A 56 -10.17 -6.87 4.81
N GLU A 57 -10.34 -8.12 4.40
CA GLU A 57 -9.65 -8.69 3.25
C GLU A 57 -10.60 -8.73 2.05
N ALA A 58 -10.27 -8.00 0.99
CA ALA A 58 -11.06 -7.95 -0.24
C ALA A 58 -10.15 -8.01 -1.48
N PRO A 59 -10.59 -8.65 -2.57
CA PRO A 59 -9.84 -8.65 -3.81
C PRO A 59 -9.92 -7.26 -4.46
N PRO A 60 -8.78 -6.67 -4.92
CA PRO A 60 -8.79 -5.37 -5.60
C PRO A 60 -9.55 -5.38 -6.94
N TYR A 61 -9.63 -6.54 -7.58
CA TYR A 61 -10.38 -6.79 -8.82
C TYR A 61 -10.76 -8.26 -8.90
N GLU A 62 -11.67 -8.61 -9.81
CA GLU A 62 -12.14 -9.98 -9.98
C GLU A 62 -10.99 -10.95 -10.32
N GLY A 63 -10.86 -12.02 -9.53
CA GLY A 63 -9.78 -13.01 -9.68
C GLY A 63 -8.44 -12.62 -9.04
N ALA A 64 -8.34 -11.43 -8.43
CA ALA A 64 -7.17 -11.04 -7.65
C ALA A 64 -7.10 -11.77 -6.31
N LYS A 65 -5.89 -11.83 -5.75
CA LYS A 65 -5.72 -12.29 -4.36
C LYS A 65 -6.26 -11.23 -3.39
N PRO A 66 -6.91 -11.65 -2.29
CA PRO A 66 -7.39 -10.73 -1.27
C PRO A 66 -6.24 -9.88 -0.71
N CYS A 67 -6.52 -8.60 -0.55
CA CYS A 67 -5.63 -7.59 0.02
C CYS A 67 -6.36 -6.88 1.17
N PHE A 68 -5.62 -6.19 2.01
CA PHE A 68 -6.19 -5.42 3.11
C PHE A 68 -6.88 -4.18 2.55
N LEU A 69 -8.20 -4.14 2.66
CA LEU A 69 -9.03 -3.04 2.26
C LEU A 69 -9.03 -1.96 3.35
N ILE A 70 -8.55 -0.77 3.00
CA ILE A 70 -8.44 0.39 3.90
C ILE A 70 -9.43 1.47 3.42
N GLU A 71 -10.56 1.58 4.10
CA GLU A 71 -11.62 2.56 3.78
C GLU A 71 -11.66 3.69 4.79
N GLU A 72 -11.97 3.40 6.05
CA GLU A 72 -12.21 4.44 7.07
C GLU A 72 -10.94 5.11 7.59
N LYS A 73 -9.83 4.36 7.63
CA LYS A 73 -8.56 4.82 8.23
C LYS A 73 -7.64 5.55 7.24
N ILE A 74 -8.10 5.77 6.01
CA ILE A 74 -7.32 6.42 4.95
C ILE A 74 -7.09 7.91 5.22
N GLU A 75 -7.94 8.54 6.03
CA GLU A 75 -7.86 9.96 6.42
C GLU A 75 -6.89 10.19 7.59
N ASP A 76 -6.51 9.14 8.31
CA ASP A 76 -5.58 9.22 9.43
C ASP A 76 -4.14 9.08 8.93
N SER A 77 -3.52 10.23 8.62
CA SER A 77 -2.13 10.31 8.14
C SER A 77 -1.15 9.51 9.02
N ALA A 78 -1.28 9.60 10.34
CA ALA A 78 -0.33 8.98 11.26
C ALA A 78 -0.47 7.45 11.23
N TRP A 79 -1.71 6.96 11.32
CA TRP A 79 -2.01 5.54 11.25
C TRP A 79 -1.63 4.95 9.89
N LEU A 80 -1.98 5.62 8.80
CA LEU A 80 -1.68 5.17 7.44
C LEU A 80 -0.17 5.11 7.21
N SER A 81 0.56 6.13 7.65
CA SER A 81 2.02 6.17 7.55
C SER A 81 2.68 5.00 8.28
N GLU A 82 2.20 4.67 9.48
CA GLU A 82 2.72 3.53 10.24
C GLU A 82 2.39 2.20 9.57
N LEU A 83 1.15 2.01 9.11
CA LEU A 83 0.76 0.82 8.35
C LEU A 83 1.64 0.61 7.11
N VAL A 84 1.93 1.68 6.36
CA VAL A 84 2.81 1.59 5.20
C VAL A 84 4.23 1.22 5.64
N ARG A 85 4.78 1.85 6.67
CA ARG A 85 6.14 1.56 7.17
C ARG A 85 6.33 0.10 7.56
N ILE A 86 5.45 -0.42 8.41
CA ILE A 86 5.55 -1.81 8.88
C ILE A 86 5.34 -2.81 7.73
N SER A 87 4.43 -2.50 6.80
CA SER A 87 4.20 -3.35 5.63
C SER A 87 5.42 -3.34 4.70
N VAL A 88 5.99 -2.18 4.44
CA VAL A 88 7.16 -2.00 3.56
C VAL A 88 8.43 -2.59 4.17
N ALA A 89 8.54 -2.62 5.49
CA ALA A 89 9.63 -3.28 6.21
C ALA A 89 9.60 -4.81 6.01
N GLU A 90 8.41 -5.41 6.01
CA GLU A 90 8.22 -6.84 5.77
C GLU A 90 8.36 -7.23 4.29
N LEU A 91 8.02 -6.31 3.38
CA LEU A 91 8.13 -6.55 1.94
C LEU A 91 9.59 -6.72 1.50
N PRO A 92 9.87 -7.65 0.56
CA PRO A 92 11.23 -7.89 0.08
C PRO A 92 11.87 -6.60 -0.46
N ALA A 93 13.18 -6.47 -0.27
CA ALA A 93 13.96 -5.36 -0.81
C ALA A 93 13.71 -5.22 -2.33
N PRO A 94 13.57 -3.99 -2.86
CA PRO A 94 13.44 -3.81 -4.30
C PRO A 94 14.69 -4.40 -4.94
N LYS A 95 14.53 -5.10 -6.08
CA LYS A 95 15.67 -5.64 -6.82
C LYS A 95 16.64 -4.49 -7.11
N PRO A 96 17.95 -4.65 -6.87
CA PRO A 96 18.91 -3.61 -7.18
C PRO A 96 18.78 -3.27 -8.66
N LYS A 97 18.43 -2.02 -8.97
CA LYS A 97 18.43 -1.54 -10.34
C LYS A 97 19.87 -1.67 -10.87
N LYS A 98 20.05 -2.43 -11.95
CA LYS A 98 21.31 -2.39 -12.69
C LYS A 98 21.53 -0.95 -13.12
N LYS A 99 22.61 -0.32 -12.62
CA LYS A 99 23.08 0.96 -13.15
C LYS A 99 23.34 0.75 -14.65
N LYS A 100 22.67 1.55 -15.49
CA LYS A 100 23.01 1.66 -16.91
C LYS A 100 24.31 2.44 -17.04
#